data_AF-A0A5B1B2U1-F1
#
_entry.id   AF-A0A5B1B2U1-F1
#
_cell.length_a   1.000
_cell.length_b   1.000
_cell.length_c   1.000
_cell.angle_alpha   90.00
_cell.angle_beta   90.00
_cell.angle_gamma   90.00
#
_symmetry.space_group_name_H-M   'P 1'
#
loop_
_entity.id
_entity.type
_entity.pdbx_description
1 polymer ?
#
loop_
_entity_poly.entity_id
_entity_poly.type
_entity_poly.pdbx_seq_one_letter_code
_entity_poly.pdbx_strand_id
1 'polypeptide(L)'
;MAFERSIKSAIIKETGEIIQSDDYFKNKQNGDEIRTEYNRSNITFLCLECKQKLSLSKSNKRTFYLKHFPNSEYCELKEESLSIREQEVYNEILIAKESPRHIFLKNKIGELLKETKDVSEVKIDQYFIFNDKGEKRRPDVYCKYLDKEIVFEIQLSNLSQKYILGRHDFYKAKGMYLIWILDNFDVEGNTTTELDIKYLFKHQNYFRFRDASNFRLNCKFKQTHLNAINQFYDKWNEVDITLDKLQFDERNNEVYFYNFLKNKNEVQVIQKRNQIVLEKTRKEKEEQKEQDRIAYEIHNFIQAIGNEKEKYKPNFNRLKKKLNNYEEAEIEFLNQKLKLDERGKLFIWFEKSSESDYDFLRFILGSYDIDLDVNKTNKSGQNVFYYLFNNDEIYQKEKFLKLLFRRGFKFEKKDHSILKDYFKDSYDNFQRSNLVFELANNTPKWLIDTLFEYKSQRVLCVIESCLNKKIVGFKIKGWIALFNYAIHNFSEYWEYIEKALKSNNLFDEMIAIDKKGTFQNKLKKHNNSQLEHNRDFNDLFQHLYPELCH
;
A
#
# COMPACT_ATOMS: atom_id res chain seq x y z
N MET A 1 27.40 -9.60 -65.92
CA MET A 1 28.17 -8.33 -66.05
C MET A 1 27.87 -7.49 -64.84
N ALA A 2 28.89 -7.20 -64.04
CA ALA A 2 28.75 -6.35 -62.86
C ALA A 2 28.20 -4.98 -63.30
N PHE A 3 27.17 -4.48 -62.61
CA PHE A 3 26.80 -3.08 -62.71
C PHE A 3 28.05 -2.26 -62.34
N GLU A 4 28.68 -1.60 -63.30
CA GLU A 4 29.70 -0.61 -63.00
C GLU A 4 29.03 0.49 -62.16
N ARG A 5 29.43 0.62 -60.89
CA ARG A 5 28.83 1.55 -59.92
C ARG A 5 29.03 2.98 -60.44
N SER A 6 27.97 3.56 -61.01
CA SER A 6 27.97 4.94 -61.50
C SER A 6 28.06 5.91 -60.32
N ILE A 7 28.98 6.87 -60.40
CA ILE A 7 29.08 7.97 -59.46
C ILE A 7 27.96 8.97 -59.77
N LYS A 8 27.15 9.29 -58.75
CA LYS A 8 25.98 10.14 -58.90
C LYS A 8 26.32 11.61 -58.90
N SER A 9 27.32 12.03 -58.13
CA SER A 9 27.69 13.44 -58.04
C SER A 9 29.21 13.62 -58.09
N ALA A 10 29.67 14.71 -58.70
CA ALA A 10 31.09 14.98 -58.91
C ALA A 10 31.40 16.47 -58.88
N ILE A 11 32.66 16.81 -58.60
CA ILE A 11 33.17 18.19 -58.67
C ILE A 11 33.81 18.39 -60.04
N ILE A 12 33.51 19.50 -60.71
CA ILE A 12 34.29 19.98 -61.86
C ILE A 12 35.50 20.73 -61.31
N LYS A 13 36.71 20.21 -61.52
CA LYS A 13 37.94 20.75 -60.92
C LYS A 13 38.17 22.21 -61.29
N GLU A 14 37.85 22.59 -62.53
CA GLU A 14 38.15 23.88 -63.11
C GLU A 14 37.26 25.01 -62.56
N THR A 15 36.00 24.69 -62.21
CA THR A 15 35.03 25.67 -61.69
C THR A 15 34.75 25.52 -60.20
N GLY A 16 35.05 24.34 -59.62
CA GLY A 16 34.63 23.95 -58.27
C GLY A 16 33.15 23.57 -58.17
N GLU A 17 32.40 23.57 -59.29
CA GLU A 17 30.97 23.29 -59.31
C GLU A 17 30.68 21.81 -59.03
N ILE A 18 29.66 21.56 -58.20
CA ILE A 18 29.17 20.20 -57.93
C ILE A 18 28.01 19.90 -58.88
N ILE A 19 28.13 18.81 -59.61
CA ILE A 19 27.12 18.37 -60.57
C ILE A 19 26.43 17.08 -60.11
N GLN A 20 25.13 16.97 -60.45
CA GLN A 20 24.40 15.71 -60.44
C GLN A 20 24.53 15.04 -61.81
N SER A 21 25.20 13.89 -61.87
CA SER A 21 25.56 13.22 -63.12
C SER A 21 24.32 12.90 -63.97
N ASP A 22 23.25 12.38 -63.36
CA ASP A 22 22.04 12.00 -64.10
C ASP A 22 21.36 13.20 -64.78
N ASP A 23 21.36 14.37 -64.14
CA ASP A 23 20.80 15.60 -64.70
C ASP A 23 21.78 16.30 -65.66
N TYR A 24 23.07 16.31 -65.33
CA TYR A 24 24.12 16.92 -66.14
C TYR A 24 24.27 16.23 -67.51
N PHE A 25 24.02 14.92 -67.57
CA PHE A 25 24.08 14.12 -68.81
C PHE A 25 22.70 13.81 -69.44
N LYS A 26 21.63 14.50 -69.01
CA LYS A 26 20.23 14.17 -69.36
C LYS A 26 19.90 14.25 -70.85
N ASN A 27 20.58 15.12 -71.62
CA ASN A 27 20.41 15.25 -73.07
C ASN A 27 21.58 14.64 -73.85
N LYS A 28 21.29 13.89 -74.92
CA LYS A 28 22.27 13.20 -75.76
C LYS A 28 23.24 14.16 -76.47
N GLN A 29 22.76 15.28 -77.00
CA GLN A 29 23.61 16.29 -77.67
C GLN A 29 24.60 16.92 -76.69
N ASN A 30 24.13 17.36 -75.52
CA ASN A 30 24.99 17.91 -74.47
C ASN A 30 26.04 16.89 -73.99
N GLY A 31 25.68 15.60 -73.87
CA GLY A 31 26.61 14.56 -73.41
C GLY A 31 27.80 14.31 -74.34
N ASP A 32 27.58 14.32 -75.67
CA ASP A 32 28.67 14.13 -76.64
C ASP A 32 29.60 15.38 -76.70
N GLU A 33 29.06 16.59 -76.49
CA GLU A 33 29.84 17.83 -76.32
C GLU A 33 30.70 17.79 -75.05
N ILE A 34 30.10 17.45 -73.90
CA ILE A 34 30.81 17.31 -72.63
C ILE A 34 31.92 16.26 -72.74
N ARG A 35 31.68 15.15 -73.45
CA ARG A 35 32.73 14.14 -73.69
C ARG A 35 33.88 14.69 -74.53
N THR A 36 33.59 15.54 -75.50
CA THR A 36 34.63 16.18 -76.32
C THR A 36 35.50 17.08 -75.43
N GLU A 37 34.88 17.89 -74.58
CA GLU A 37 35.58 18.76 -73.63
C GLU A 37 36.38 17.96 -72.58
N TYR A 38 35.82 16.86 -72.06
CA TYR A 38 36.52 15.94 -71.17
C TYR A 38 37.76 15.31 -71.82
N ASN A 39 37.64 14.84 -73.07
CA ASN A 39 38.75 14.23 -73.81
C ASN A 39 39.84 15.25 -74.19
N ARG A 40 39.46 16.51 -74.39
CA ARG A 40 40.38 17.64 -74.58
C ARG A 40 41.04 18.10 -73.27
N SER A 41 40.64 17.53 -72.13
CA SER A 41 41.08 17.95 -70.79
C SER A 41 40.66 19.38 -70.42
N ASN A 42 39.60 19.90 -71.03
CA ASN A 42 39.00 21.18 -70.67
C ASN A 42 38.08 21.07 -69.44
N ILE A 43 37.61 19.85 -69.13
CA ILE A 43 36.78 19.54 -67.97
C ILE A 43 37.33 18.29 -67.28
N THR A 44 37.58 18.38 -65.97
CA THR A 44 38.03 17.27 -65.14
C THR A 44 37.03 17.01 -64.02
N PHE A 45 36.39 15.84 -64.06
CA PHE A 45 35.52 15.40 -62.98
C PHE A 45 36.32 14.74 -61.85
N LEU A 46 36.08 15.17 -60.61
CA LEU A 46 36.64 14.59 -59.39
C LEU A 46 35.54 13.97 -58.54
N CYS A 47 35.85 12.85 -57.88
CA CYS A 47 34.97 12.22 -56.91
C CYS A 47 34.77 13.13 -55.69
N LEU A 48 33.53 13.30 -55.22
CA LEU A 48 33.25 14.08 -54.01
C LEU A 48 33.92 13.50 -52.76
N GLU A 49 33.96 12.16 -52.65
CA GLU A 49 34.50 11.46 -51.47
C GLU A 49 36.03 11.44 -51.46
N CYS A 50 36.65 10.85 -52.49
CA CYS A 50 38.10 10.61 -52.51
C CYS A 50 38.92 11.66 -53.28
N LYS A 51 38.26 12.62 -53.97
CA LYS A 51 38.88 13.63 -54.83
C LYS A 51 39.69 13.10 -56.03
N GLN A 52 39.69 11.79 -56.27
CA GLN A 52 40.36 11.19 -57.42
C GLN A 52 39.64 11.54 -58.73
N LYS A 53 40.40 11.58 -59.84
CA LYS A 53 39.85 11.82 -61.18
C LYS A 53 38.88 10.70 -61.57
N LEU A 54 37.74 11.07 -62.11
CA LEU A 54 36.71 10.15 -62.60
C LEU A 54 36.82 9.98 -64.12
N SER A 55 36.46 8.80 -64.58
CA SER A 55 36.31 8.46 -66.01
C SER A 55 34.88 8.71 -66.48
N LEU A 56 34.74 9.30 -67.67
CA LEU A 56 33.45 9.47 -68.34
C LEU A 56 33.18 8.28 -69.27
N SER A 57 32.17 7.49 -68.97
CA SER A 57 31.80 6.28 -69.70
C SER A 57 30.43 6.40 -70.36
N LYS A 58 30.18 5.61 -71.41
CA LYS A 58 28.92 5.56 -72.16
C LYS A 58 28.30 4.17 -72.04
N SER A 59 27.02 4.11 -71.67
CA SER A 59 26.28 2.84 -71.57
C SER A 59 25.80 2.35 -72.93
N ASN A 60 25.38 1.09 -73.01
CA ASN A 60 24.76 0.51 -74.22
C ASN A 60 23.47 1.25 -74.64
N LYS A 61 22.78 1.89 -73.69
CA LYS A 61 21.60 2.74 -73.94
C LYS A 61 21.97 4.17 -74.34
N ARG A 62 23.25 4.43 -74.66
CA ARG A 62 23.84 5.73 -75.04
C ARG A 62 23.72 6.82 -73.96
N THR A 63 23.61 6.46 -72.69
CA THR A 63 23.66 7.42 -71.56
C THR A 63 25.08 7.54 -71.03
N PHE A 64 25.50 8.76 -70.68
CA PHE A 64 26.80 9.01 -70.06
C PHE A 64 26.74 8.89 -68.54
N TYR A 65 27.81 8.41 -67.94
CA TYR A 65 27.94 8.29 -66.49
C TYR A 65 29.40 8.36 -66.06
N LEU A 66 29.62 8.77 -64.82
CA LEU A 66 30.95 8.82 -64.22
C LEU A 66 31.24 7.52 -63.46
N LYS A 67 32.48 7.06 -63.52
CA LYS A 67 32.98 5.95 -62.69
C LYS A 67 34.45 6.13 -62.35
N HIS A 68 34.90 5.52 -61.27
CA HIS A 68 36.32 5.46 -60.94
C HIS A 68 37.10 4.70 -62.02
N PHE A 69 38.37 5.06 -62.22
CA PHE A 69 39.27 4.25 -63.06
C PHE A 69 39.50 2.87 -62.42
N PRO A 70 39.75 1.81 -63.22
CA PRO A 70 39.95 0.45 -62.69
C PRO A 70 41.00 0.39 -61.56
N ASN A 71 42.14 1.06 -61.76
CA ASN A 71 43.28 1.07 -60.83
C ASN A 71 43.28 2.29 -59.88
N SER A 72 42.15 2.98 -59.71
CA SER A 72 42.03 4.07 -58.75
C SER A 72 42.22 3.56 -57.32
N GLU A 73 42.75 4.40 -56.43
CA GLU A 73 42.85 4.09 -55.00
C GLU A 73 41.45 3.86 -54.39
N TYR A 74 41.41 3.24 -53.21
CA TYR A 74 40.17 2.95 -52.49
C TYR A 74 39.31 4.20 -52.34
N CYS A 75 38.02 4.06 -52.65
CA CYS A 75 36.97 5.03 -52.38
C CYS A 75 35.74 4.29 -51.84
N GLU A 76 35.06 4.82 -50.82
CA GLU A 76 33.86 4.18 -50.27
C GLU A 76 32.79 3.97 -51.36
N LEU A 77 32.60 4.96 -52.24
CA LEU A 77 31.71 4.87 -53.41
C LEU A 77 32.11 3.80 -54.44
N LYS A 78 33.37 3.35 -54.42
CA LYS A 78 33.88 2.28 -55.29
C LYS A 78 33.72 0.91 -54.64
N GLU A 79 34.07 0.79 -53.36
CA GLU A 79 34.26 -0.49 -52.67
C GLU A 79 33.02 -0.95 -51.88
N GLU A 80 32.25 -0.06 -51.24
CA GLU A 80 31.09 -0.46 -50.42
C GLU A 80 29.85 -0.87 -51.25
N SER A 81 29.21 -1.98 -50.89
CA SER A 81 27.93 -2.42 -51.47
C SER A 81 26.74 -1.72 -50.83
N LEU A 82 26.53 -0.45 -51.19
CA LEU A 82 25.37 0.32 -50.79
C LEU A 82 24.16 0.00 -51.68
N SER A 83 22.98 -0.16 -51.10
CA SER A 83 21.70 -0.19 -51.83
C SER A 83 21.42 1.17 -52.49
N ILE A 84 20.50 1.20 -53.46
CA ILE A 84 20.16 2.44 -54.20
C ILE A 84 19.79 3.58 -53.26
N ARG A 85 18.93 3.32 -52.27
CA ARG A 85 18.51 4.33 -51.28
C ARG A 85 19.67 4.80 -50.41
N GLU A 86 20.58 3.91 -50.04
CA GLU A 86 21.76 4.28 -49.25
C GLU A 86 22.74 5.12 -50.05
N GLN A 87 22.88 4.84 -51.36
CA GLN A 87 23.69 5.64 -52.25
C GLN A 87 23.12 7.06 -52.39
N GLU A 88 21.80 7.22 -52.51
CA GLU A 88 21.16 8.54 -52.58
C GLU A 88 21.45 9.36 -51.32
N VAL A 89 21.14 8.82 -50.14
CA VAL A 89 21.40 9.48 -48.85
C VAL A 89 22.90 9.80 -48.68
N TYR A 90 23.78 8.87 -49.02
CA TYR A 90 25.21 9.09 -48.89
C TYR A 90 25.72 10.17 -49.86
N ASN A 91 25.22 10.24 -51.09
CA ASN A 91 25.57 11.33 -52.01
C ASN A 91 25.09 12.69 -51.52
N GLU A 92 23.89 12.79 -50.94
CA GLU A 92 23.41 14.02 -50.31
C GLU A 92 24.34 14.49 -49.19
N ILE A 93 24.83 13.56 -48.35
CA ILE A 93 25.80 13.85 -47.30
C ILE A 93 27.12 14.37 -47.89
N LEU A 94 27.64 13.73 -48.95
CA LEU A 94 28.87 14.17 -49.61
C LEU A 94 28.76 15.60 -50.15
N ILE A 95 27.63 15.94 -50.76
CA ILE A 95 27.39 17.30 -51.25
C ILE A 95 27.36 18.30 -50.08
N ALA A 96 26.70 17.95 -48.98
CA ALA A 96 26.63 18.80 -47.79
C ALA A 96 28.03 19.05 -47.17
N LYS A 97 28.92 18.04 -47.19
CA LYS A 97 30.31 18.18 -46.70
C LYS A 97 31.15 19.17 -47.51
N GLU A 98 30.80 19.41 -48.77
CA GLU A 98 31.48 20.41 -49.61
C GLU A 98 30.90 21.82 -49.46
N SER A 99 29.85 22.00 -48.66
CA SER A 99 29.28 23.32 -48.46
C SER A 99 30.27 24.26 -47.74
N PRO A 100 30.22 25.59 -48.02
CA PRO A 100 31.09 26.56 -47.38
C PRO A 100 31.02 26.52 -45.84
N ARG A 101 29.83 26.24 -45.27
CA ARG A 101 29.62 26.13 -43.83
C ARG A 101 30.33 24.92 -43.22
N HIS A 102 30.31 23.77 -43.88
CA HIS A 102 30.99 22.56 -43.36
C HIS A 102 32.51 22.76 -43.40
N ILE A 103 33.02 23.29 -44.52
CA ILE A 103 34.42 23.63 -44.69
C ILE A 103 34.88 24.65 -43.64
N PHE A 104 34.08 25.68 -43.37
CA PHE A 104 34.35 26.64 -42.32
C PHE A 104 34.43 25.97 -40.94
N LEU A 105 33.42 25.18 -40.58
CA LEU A 105 33.34 24.56 -39.25
C LEU A 105 34.49 23.59 -38.99
N LYS A 106 34.82 22.69 -39.94
CA LYS A 106 35.89 21.70 -39.72
C LYS A 106 37.25 22.35 -39.54
N ASN A 107 37.54 23.37 -40.33
CA ASN A 107 38.79 24.13 -40.20
C ASN A 107 38.80 24.93 -38.89
N LYS A 108 37.70 25.64 -38.57
CA LYS A 108 37.61 26.46 -37.36
C LYS A 108 37.74 25.61 -36.08
N ILE A 109 37.05 24.46 -36.03
CA ILE A 109 37.16 23.49 -34.93
C ILE A 109 38.61 23.00 -34.81
N GLY A 110 39.21 22.58 -35.91
CA GLY A 110 40.58 22.08 -35.92
C GLY A 110 41.61 23.13 -35.45
N GLU A 111 41.53 24.36 -35.95
CA GLU A 111 42.45 25.43 -35.52
C GLU A 111 42.30 25.77 -34.04
N LEU A 112 41.07 25.89 -33.53
CA LEU A 112 40.86 26.15 -32.10
C LEU A 112 41.28 24.98 -31.20
N LEU A 113 41.16 23.75 -31.68
CA LEU A 113 41.64 22.56 -30.96
C LEU A 113 43.16 22.55 -30.82
N LYS A 114 43.92 23.07 -31.80
CA LYS A 114 45.39 23.19 -31.68
C LYS A 114 45.82 24.12 -30.54
N GLU A 115 45.00 25.12 -30.24
CA GLU A 115 45.22 26.08 -29.15
C GLU A 115 44.61 25.61 -27.81
N THR A 116 43.88 24.49 -27.82
CA THR A 116 43.19 23.99 -26.63
C THR A 116 44.15 23.22 -25.73
N LYS A 117 44.13 23.51 -24.43
CA LYS A 117 44.96 22.84 -23.43
C LYS A 117 44.74 21.31 -23.44
N ASP A 118 45.82 20.56 -23.29
CA ASP A 118 45.84 19.09 -23.19
C ASP A 118 45.38 18.37 -24.49
N VAL A 119 45.27 19.12 -25.60
CA VAL A 119 45.02 18.59 -26.95
C VAL A 119 46.33 18.48 -27.73
N SER A 120 46.47 17.39 -28.48
CA SER A 120 47.60 17.12 -29.37
C SER A 120 47.16 16.37 -30.63
N GLU A 121 48.07 16.20 -31.59
CA GLU A 121 47.87 15.41 -32.82
C GLU A 121 46.62 15.79 -33.63
N VAL A 122 46.30 17.09 -33.72
CA VAL A 122 45.14 17.57 -34.47
C VAL A 122 45.34 17.37 -35.98
N LYS A 123 44.38 16.70 -36.62
CA LYS A 123 44.34 16.45 -38.07
C LYS A 123 42.97 16.84 -38.62
N ILE A 124 42.96 17.60 -39.71
CA ILE A 124 41.74 18.13 -40.34
C ILE A 124 41.60 17.52 -41.73
N ASP A 125 40.55 16.74 -41.97
CA ASP A 125 40.17 16.17 -43.28
C ASP A 125 41.28 15.45 -44.09
N GLN A 126 42.34 15.00 -43.42
CA GLN A 126 43.54 14.41 -44.05
C GLN A 126 43.99 13.10 -43.39
N TYR A 127 43.24 12.59 -42.41
CA TYR A 127 43.60 11.39 -41.66
C TYR A 127 42.66 10.24 -41.97
N PHE A 128 43.18 9.14 -42.51
CA PHE A 128 42.42 7.91 -42.68
C PHE A 128 42.62 6.97 -41.50
N ILE A 129 41.50 6.50 -40.95
CA ILE A 129 41.45 5.53 -39.87
C ILE A 129 41.02 4.20 -40.48
N PHE A 130 41.72 3.12 -40.16
CA PHE A 130 41.49 1.80 -40.71
C PHE A 130 41.03 0.83 -39.63
N ASN A 131 40.09 -0.04 -39.97
CA ASN A 131 39.74 -1.18 -39.14
C ASN A 131 40.32 -2.49 -39.64
N ASP A 132 40.22 -3.51 -38.79
CA ASP A 132 40.87 -4.80 -39.00
C ASP A 132 40.20 -5.60 -40.14
N LYS A 133 39.02 -5.14 -40.58
CA LYS A 133 38.28 -5.66 -41.74
C LYS A 133 38.66 -4.94 -43.04
N GLY A 134 39.58 -3.99 -43.00
CA GLY A 134 40.00 -3.20 -44.15
C GLY A 134 39.05 -2.05 -44.51
N GLU A 135 38.01 -1.79 -43.72
CA GLU A 135 37.20 -0.59 -43.86
C GLU A 135 38.03 0.61 -43.40
N LYS A 136 37.86 1.75 -44.08
CA LYS A 136 38.50 3.00 -43.69
C LYS A 136 37.47 4.11 -43.58
N ARG A 137 37.66 5.03 -42.63
CA ARG A 137 36.88 6.26 -42.49
C ARG A 137 37.81 7.46 -42.42
N ARG A 138 37.33 8.60 -42.92
CA ARG A 138 37.96 9.91 -42.76
C ARG A 138 37.06 10.79 -41.89
N PRO A 139 37.45 11.08 -40.62
CA PRO A 139 36.73 12.05 -39.80
C PRO A 139 36.97 13.47 -40.31
N ASP A 140 36.04 14.38 -40.00
CA ASP A 140 36.19 15.79 -40.37
C ASP A 140 37.34 16.44 -39.57
N VAL A 141 37.43 16.12 -38.27
CA VAL A 141 38.56 16.48 -37.41
C VAL A 141 38.91 15.32 -36.49
N TYR A 142 40.20 15.05 -36.31
CA TYR A 142 40.74 14.10 -35.33
C TYR A 142 41.66 14.86 -34.37
N CYS A 143 41.67 14.49 -33.09
CA CYS A 143 42.69 14.90 -32.14
C CYS A 143 42.89 13.87 -31.00
N LYS A 144 43.96 14.04 -30.23
CA LYS A 144 44.13 13.41 -28.93
C LYS A 144 43.89 14.44 -27.84
N TYR A 145 43.02 14.11 -26.88
CA TYR A 145 42.81 14.89 -25.66
C TYR A 145 43.17 14.02 -24.47
N LEU A 146 44.23 14.38 -23.74
CA LEU A 146 44.85 13.50 -22.74
C LEU A 146 45.17 12.12 -23.33
N ASP A 147 44.66 11.04 -22.72
CA ASP A 147 44.81 9.65 -23.17
C ASP A 147 43.71 9.21 -24.17
N LYS A 148 42.79 10.12 -24.55
CA LYS A 148 41.62 9.79 -25.38
C LYS A 148 41.80 10.25 -26.82
N GLU A 149 41.50 9.37 -27.76
CA GLU A 149 41.38 9.72 -29.18
C GLU A 149 39.94 10.16 -29.49
N ILE A 150 39.80 11.38 -30.00
CA ILE A 150 38.50 12.01 -30.27
C ILE A 150 38.39 12.31 -31.77
N VAL A 151 37.26 11.92 -32.35
CA VAL A 151 36.89 12.26 -33.71
C VAL A 151 35.64 13.14 -33.70
N PHE A 152 35.66 14.17 -34.54
CA PHE A 152 34.52 15.06 -34.76
C PHE A 152 33.94 14.79 -36.15
N GLU A 153 32.62 14.66 -36.20
CA GLU A 153 31.85 14.64 -37.45
C GLU A 153 30.85 15.79 -37.41
N ILE A 154 30.89 16.64 -38.43
CA ILE A 154 30.05 17.82 -38.54
C ILE A 154 28.92 17.53 -39.50
N GLN A 155 27.71 17.86 -39.06
CA GLN A 155 26.51 17.64 -39.84
C GLN A 155 25.67 18.90 -39.99
N LEU A 156 25.30 19.19 -41.24
CA LEU A 156 24.48 20.35 -41.61
C LEU A 156 23.07 20.00 -42.07
N SER A 157 22.83 18.76 -42.51
CA SER A 157 21.55 18.27 -43.03
C SER A 157 21.03 17.06 -42.23
N ASN A 158 19.87 16.51 -42.60
CA ASN A 158 19.34 15.32 -41.96
C ASN A 158 20.20 14.08 -42.25
N LEU A 159 20.48 13.28 -41.21
CA LEU A 159 21.18 12.00 -41.33
C LEU A 159 20.22 10.85 -41.10
N SER A 160 20.40 9.76 -41.87
CA SER A 160 19.77 8.50 -41.50
C SER A 160 20.38 7.95 -40.21
N GLN A 161 19.55 7.35 -39.35
CA GLN A 161 20.01 6.67 -38.14
C GLN A 161 21.10 5.64 -38.43
N LYS A 162 20.95 4.89 -39.54
CA LYS A 162 21.91 3.89 -40.00
C LYS A 162 23.30 4.48 -40.25
N TYR A 163 23.38 5.67 -40.86
CA TYR A 163 24.66 6.33 -41.12
C TYR A 163 25.36 6.74 -39.81
N ILE A 164 24.61 7.30 -38.86
CA ILE A 164 25.16 7.72 -37.57
C ILE A 164 25.68 6.50 -36.79
N LEU A 165 24.89 5.43 -36.71
CA LEU A 165 25.28 4.19 -36.04
C LEU A 165 26.51 3.55 -36.71
N GLY A 166 26.56 3.50 -38.05
CA GLY A 166 27.71 2.93 -38.75
C GLY A 166 29.03 3.66 -38.46
N ARG A 167 29.01 5.00 -38.35
CA ARG A 167 30.17 5.79 -37.93
C ARG A 167 30.52 5.56 -36.47
N HIS A 168 29.52 5.53 -35.58
CA HIS A 168 29.72 5.25 -34.16
C HIS A 168 30.36 3.88 -33.94
N ASP A 169 29.80 2.81 -34.53
CA ASP A 169 30.31 1.45 -34.43
C ASP A 169 31.75 1.33 -34.97
N PHE A 170 32.06 2.01 -36.08
CA PHE A 170 33.40 2.03 -36.65
C PHE A 170 34.44 2.61 -35.68
N TYR A 171 34.18 3.81 -35.14
CA TYR A 171 35.12 4.46 -34.23
C TYR A 171 35.18 3.76 -32.86
N LYS A 172 34.04 3.26 -32.39
CA LYS A 172 33.96 2.43 -31.18
C LYS A 172 34.83 1.18 -31.27
N ALA A 173 34.84 0.49 -32.41
CA ALA A 173 35.71 -0.67 -32.64
C ALA A 173 37.21 -0.33 -32.52
N LYS A 174 37.59 0.95 -32.64
CA LYS A 174 38.96 1.44 -32.46
C LYS A 174 39.22 2.05 -31.07
N GLY A 175 38.23 2.03 -30.18
CA GLY A 175 38.32 2.68 -28.87
C GLY A 175 38.29 4.21 -28.93
N MET A 176 37.91 4.77 -30.08
CA MET A 176 37.86 6.22 -30.31
C MET A 176 36.50 6.77 -29.93
N TYR A 177 36.48 8.02 -29.46
CA TYR A 177 35.28 8.71 -29.04
C TYR A 177 34.77 9.65 -30.12
N LEU A 178 33.50 9.50 -30.48
CA LEU A 178 32.87 10.29 -31.52
C LEU A 178 32.05 11.44 -30.92
N ILE A 179 32.36 12.67 -31.33
CA ILE A 179 31.56 13.86 -31.04
C ILE A 179 30.89 14.32 -32.33
N TRP A 180 29.56 14.21 -32.38
CA TRP A 180 28.76 14.78 -33.46
C TRP A 180 28.52 16.27 -33.21
N ILE A 181 28.84 17.09 -34.21
CA ILE A 181 28.53 18.52 -34.23
C ILE A 181 27.29 18.73 -35.12
N LEU A 182 26.14 18.93 -34.49
CA LEU A 182 24.84 19.01 -35.18
C LEU A 182 24.38 20.48 -35.33
N ASP A 183 24.85 21.18 -36.37
CA ASP A 183 24.69 22.65 -36.51
C ASP A 183 23.21 23.08 -36.58
N ASN A 184 22.39 22.36 -37.36
CA ASN A 184 20.98 22.70 -37.65
C ASN A 184 19.94 21.81 -36.95
N PHE A 185 20.35 21.01 -35.95
CA PHE A 185 19.48 19.98 -35.35
C PHE A 185 18.67 20.47 -34.16
N ASP A 186 17.34 20.38 -34.16
CA ASP A 186 16.51 20.75 -33.00
C ASP A 186 16.09 19.53 -32.15
N VAL A 187 16.59 19.45 -30.91
CA VAL A 187 16.24 18.38 -29.95
C VAL A 187 14.76 18.43 -29.51
N GLU A 188 14.10 19.58 -29.66
CA GLU A 188 12.69 19.80 -29.35
C GLU A 188 11.79 19.65 -30.57
N GLY A 189 12.37 19.49 -31.76
CA GLY A 189 11.65 19.22 -32.99
C GLY A 189 11.02 17.81 -33.02
N ASN A 190 10.13 17.61 -33.98
CA ASN A 190 9.30 16.41 -34.12
C ASN A 190 9.41 15.75 -35.49
N THR A 191 10.40 16.11 -36.30
CA THR A 191 10.68 15.39 -37.56
C THR A 191 11.20 13.97 -37.25
N THR A 192 11.04 13.04 -38.21
CA THR A 192 11.54 11.66 -38.07
C THR A 192 13.03 11.63 -37.70
N THR A 193 13.84 12.44 -38.39
CA THR A 193 15.28 12.58 -38.12
C THR A 193 15.56 13.04 -36.69
N GLU A 194 14.79 14.01 -36.19
CA GLU A 194 14.95 14.51 -34.83
C GLU A 194 14.66 13.43 -33.79
N LEU A 195 13.59 12.67 -33.99
CA LEU A 195 13.24 11.55 -33.11
C LEU A 195 14.28 10.42 -33.14
N ASP A 196 14.80 10.07 -34.32
CA ASP A 196 15.78 9.01 -34.50
C ASP A 196 17.12 9.35 -33.82
N ILE A 197 17.53 10.61 -33.88
CA ILE A 197 18.77 11.10 -33.26
C ILE A 197 18.58 11.29 -31.75
N LYS A 198 17.43 11.82 -31.32
CA LYS A 198 17.12 12.22 -29.93
C LYS A 198 17.27 11.10 -28.89
N TYR A 199 17.15 9.84 -29.30
CA TYR A 199 17.24 8.68 -28.41
C TYR A 199 18.38 7.73 -28.75
N LEU A 200 19.31 8.15 -29.63
CA LEU A 200 20.34 7.28 -30.16
C LEU A 200 21.40 6.90 -29.13
N PHE A 201 21.80 7.87 -28.30
CA PHE A 201 22.86 7.72 -27.31
C PHE A 201 22.29 7.65 -25.89
N LYS A 202 22.91 6.84 -25.02
CA LYS A 202 22.39 6.57 -23.67
C LYS A 202 22.30 7.82 -22.81
N HIS A 203 23.29 8.70 -22.93
CA HIS A 203 23.35 9.92 -22.12
C HIS A 203 22.52 11.06 -22.71
N GLN A 204 22.04 10.98 -23.96
CA GLN A 204 21.20 11.99 -24.61
C GLN A 204 21.78 13.41 -24.52
N ASN A 205 23.05 13.56 -24.91
CA ASN A 205 23.73 14.85 -25.02
C ASN A 205 23.94 15.18 -26.50
N TYR A 206 23.67 16.42 -26.89
CA TYR A 206 23.83 16.92 -28.25
C TYR A 206 24.75 18.11 -28.26
N PHE A 207 25.74 18.08 -29.15
CA PHE A 207 26.74 19.11 -29.25
C PHE A 207 26.55 19.93 -30.53
N ARG A 208 26.64 21.26 -30.38
CA ARG A 208 26.82 22.19 -31.48
C ARG A 208 28.09 22.98 -31.24
N PHE A 209 28.77 23.38 -32.31
CA PHE A 209 29.94 24.23 -32.17
C PHE A 209 29.53 25.69 -31.96
N ARG A 210 30.15 26.37 -30.99
CA ARG A 210 29.98 27.81 -30.78
C ARG A 210 31.10 28.55 -31.51
N ASP A 211 30.73 29.41 -32.46
CA ASP A 211 31.68 30.26 -33.17
C ASP A 211 32.19 31.37 -32.23
N ALA A 212 33.27 31.05 -31.52
CA ALA A 212 33.90 31.89 -30.51
C ALA A 212 35.42 31.99 -30.73
N SER A 213 36.08 32.80 -29.91
CA SER A 213 37.56 32.94 -29.94
C SER A 213 38.31 31.71 -29.42
N ASN A 214 37.65 30.85 -28.65
CA ASN A 214 38.19 29.62 -28.07
C ASN A 214 37.25 28.43 -28.31
N PHE A 215 37.80 27.20 -28.34
CA PHE A 215 37.00 26.00 -28.61
C PHE A 215 35.91 25.83 -27.54
N ARG A 216 34.63 25.87 -27.97
CA ARG A 216 33.47 25.66 -27.12
C ARG A 216 32.38 24.89 -27.85
N LEU A 217 31.75 23.99 -27.11
CA LEU A 217 30.57 23.27 -27.53
C LEU A 217 29.37 23.78 -26.75
N ASN A 218 28.29 24.08 -27.46
CA ASN A 218 26.99 24.16 -26.86
C ASN A 218 26.45 22.74 -26.67
N CYS A 219 26.19 22.35 -25.43
CA CYS A 219 25.64 21.05 -25.07
C CYS A 219 24.18 21.19 -24.67
N LYS A 220 23.28 20.61 -25.46
CA LYS A 220 21.90 20.33 -25.03
C LYS A 220 21.84 18.96 -24.37
N PHE A 221 21.32 18.91 -23.14
CA PHE A 221 21.23 17.67 -22.36
C PHE A 221 19.88 17.52 -21.67
N LYS A 222 19.47 16.28 -21.44
CA LYS A 222 18.18 15.96 -20.82
C LYS A 222 18.33 15.73 -19.31
N GLN A 223 17.38 16.25 -18.54
CA GLN A 223 17.30 16.02 -17.10
C GLN A 223 15.87 15.64 -16.71
N THR A 224 15.74 14.62 -15.87
CA THR A 224 14.48 14.19 -15.26
C THR A 224 14.25 14.94 -13.95
N HIS A 225 13.00 15.32 -13.71
CA HIS A 225 12.53 16.01 -12.50
C HIS A 225 11.23 15.37 -11.99
N LEU A 226 10.83 15.73 -10.77
CA LEU A 226 9.52 15.41 -10.19
C LEU A 226 8.73 16.70 -10.00
N ASN A 227 7.44 16.66 -10.34
CA ASN A 227 6.52 17.76 -10.05
C ASN A 227 5.96 17.67 -8.61
N ALA A 228 5.13 18.64 -8.23
CA ALA A 228 4.51 18.69 -6.89
C ALA A 228 3.62 17.48 -6.56
N ILE A 229 3.13 16.77 -7.58
CA ILE A 229 2.33 15.54 -7.44
C ILE A 229 3.16 14.26 -7.64
N ASN A 230 4.49 14.36 -7.51
CA ASN A 230 5.43 13.24 -7.55
C ASN A 230 5.45 12.46 -8.88
N GLN A 231 5.15 13.13 -10.00
CA GLN A 231 5.22 12.57 -11.36
C GLN A 231 6.47 13.04 -12.09
N PHE A 232 7.04 12.16 -12.92
CA PHE A 232 8.20 12.49 -13.73
C PHE A 232 7.84 13.45 -14.86
N TYR A 233 8.77 14.35 -15.14
CA TYR A 233 8.86 15.03 -16.42
C TYR A 233 10.33 15.22 -16.77
N ASP A 234 10.65 15.17 -18.07
CA ASP A 234 11.99 15.47 -18.55
C ASP A 234 12.03 16.87 -19.14
N LYS A 235 13.16 17.56 -18.96
CA LYS A 235 13.43 18.88 -19.52
C LYS A 235 14.76 18.88 -20.26
N TRP A 236 14.80 19.51 -21.43
CA TRP A 236 16.04 19.84 -22.12
C TRP A 236 16.63 21.11 -21.53
N ASN A 237 17.92 21.06 -21.23
CA ASN A 237 18.71 22.18 -20.75
C ASN A 237 19.89 22.38 -21.69
N GLU A 238 20.48 23.57 -21.66
CA GLU A 238 21.56 23.96 -22.56
C GLU A 238 22.68 24.63 -21.76
N VAL A 239 23.94 24.34 -22.12
CA VAL A 239 25.12 24.93 -21.48
C VAL A 239 26.29 24.97 -22.46
N ASP A 240 27.09 26.03 -22.41
CA ASP A 240 28.35 26.10 -23.16
C ASP A 240 29.49 25.49 -22.35
N ILE A 241 30.21 24.56 -22.96
CA ILE A 241 31.25 23.75 -22.32
C ILE A 241 32.52 23.66 -23.16
N THR A 242 33.62 23.34 -22.49
CA THR A 242 34.93 23.02 -23.03
C THR A 242 35.21 21.52 -22.85
N LEU A 243 36.29 21.00 -23.44
CA LEU A 243 36.60 19.56 -23.39
C LEU A 243 36.77 19.02 -21.95
N ASP A 244 37.24 19.84 -21.01
CA ASP A 244 37.42 19.45 -19.59
C ASP A 244 36.11 19.14 -18.85
N LYS A 245 34.96 19.55 -19.41
CA LYS A 245 33.64 19.23 -18.84
C LYS A 245 33.05 17.95 -19.40
N LEU A 246 33.64 17.39 -20.45
CA LEU A 246 33.18 16.15 -21.04
C LEU A 246 33.57 14.95 -20.17
N GLN A 247 32.69 13.97 -20.14
CA GLN A 247 32.87 12.67 -19.55
C GLN A 247 32.81 11.62 -20.66
N PHE A 248 33.50 10.50 -20.40
CA PHE A 248 33.71 9.45 -21.39
C PHE A 248 33.16 8.13 -20.85
N ASP A 249 32.10 7.62 -21.46
CA ASP A 249 31.57 6.30 -21.15
C ASP A 249 32.39 5.25 -21.89
N GLU A 250 33.33 4.61 -21.20
CA GLU A 250 34.18 3.55 -21.76
C GLU A 250 33.40 2.31 -22.22
N ARG A 251 32.21 2.05 -21.67
CA ARG A 251 31.40 0.87 -22.06
C ARG A 251 30.71 1.08 -23.40
N ASN A 252 30.30 2.32 -23.68
CA ASN A 252 29.56 2.66 -24.89
C ASN A 252 30.38 3.47 -25.90
N ASN A 253 31.60 3.88 -25.54
CA ASN A 253 32.43 4.85 -26.26
C ASN A 253 31.65 6.14 -26.59
N GLU A 254 30.84 6.58 -25.62
CA GLU A 254 30.04 7.81 -25.74
C GLU A 254 30.72 8.96 -25.01
N VAL A 255 30.62 10.15 -25.58
CA VAL A 255 31.04 11.40 -24.93
C VAL A 255 29.78 12.12 -24.47
N TYR A 256 29.78 12.57 -23.21
CA TYR A 256 28.63 13.25 -22.63
C TYR A 256 29.06 14.31 -21.61
N PHE A 257 28.26 15.34 -21.42
CA PHE A 257 28.44 16.29 -20.32
C PHE A 257 27.61 15.89 -19.10
N TYR A 258 26.35 15.50 -19.33
CA TYR A 258 25.39 15.15 -18.29
C TYR A 258 24.95 13.69 -18.40
N ASN A 259 25.04 12.93 -17.30
CA ASN A 259 24.61 11.54 -17.27
C ASN A 259 23.10 11.44 -17.02
N PHE A 260 22.29 11.50 -18.09
CA PHE A 260 20.83 11.42 -18.00
C PHE A 260 20.34 10.15 -17.29
N LEU A 261 20.92 8.98 -17.59
CA LEU A 261 20.49 7.71 -17.01
C LEU A 261 20.71 7.68 -15.49
N LYS A 262 21.86 8.18 -15.02
CA LYS A 262 22.15 8.31 -13.58
C LYS A 262 21.13 9.23 -12.90
N ASN A 263 20.90 10.42 -13.47
CA ASN A 263 19.91 11.36 -12.94
C ASN A 263 18.50 10.74 -12.89
N LYS A 264 18.06 10.08 -13.97
CA LYS A 264 16.75 9.43 -14.01
C LYS A 264 16.60 8.37 -12.90
N ASN A 265 17.63 7.56 -12.67
CA ASN A 265 17.62 6.57 -11.60
C ASN A 265 17.60 7.21 -10.20
N GLU A 266 18.35 8.29 -9.98
CA GLU A 266 18.33 9.03 -8.71
C GLU A 266 16.95 9.62 -8.42
N VAL A 267 16.31 10.21 -9.43
CA VAL A 267 14.96 10.77 -9.30
C VAL A 267 13.92 9.67 -9.08
N GLN A 268 14.09 8.48 -9.67
CA GLN A 268 13.26 7.31 -9.37
C GLN A 268 13.35 6.87 -7.91
N VAL A 269 14.55 6.91 -7.31
CA VAL A 269 14.71 6.62 -5.87
C VAL A 269 13.97 7.65 -5.02
N ILE A 270 14.05 8.93 -5.37
CA ILE A 270 13.32 10.00 -4.69
C ILE A 270 11.81 9.80 -4.80
N GLN A 271 11.31 9.46 -6.00
CA GLN A 271 9.89 9.24 -6.24
C GLN A 271 9.32 8.13 -5.32
N LYS A 272 10.02 6.99 -5.25
CA LYS A 272 9.64 5.87 -4.38
C LYS A 272 9.59 6.28 -2.91
N ARG A 273 10.56 7.06 -2.44
CA ARG A 273 10.57 7.59 -1.06
C ARG A 273 9.39 8.51 -0.79
N ASN A 274 9.10 9.45 -1.69
CA ASN A 274 7.95 10.34 -1.57
C ASN A 274 6.63 9.57 -1.53
N GLN A 275 6.52 8.49 -2.31
CA GLN A 275 5.31 7.67 -2.36
C GLN A 275 5.04 6.93 -1.03
N ILE A 276 6.08 6.43 -0.37
CA ILE A 276 6.00 5.84 0.98
C ILE A 276 5.51 6.89 2.00
N VAL A 277 6.06 8.10 1.95
CA VAL A 277 5.66 9.20 2.86
C VAL A 277 4.19 9.57 2.64
N LEU A 278 3.76 9.72 1.38
CA LEU A 278 2.37 10.03 1.04
C LEU A 278 1.39 8.96 1.54
N GLU A 279 1.73 7.67 1.40
CA GLU A 279 0.90 6.58 1.89
C GLU A 279 0.81 6.57 3.42
N LYS A 280 1.93 6.79 4.11
CA LYS A 280 1.96 6.88 5.58
C LYS A 280 1.08 8.03 6.09
N THR A 281 1.22 9.23 5.52
CA THR A 281 0.41 10.38 5.90
C THR A 281 -1.09 10.17 5.60
N ARG A 282 -1.43 9.42 4.54
CA ARG A 282 -2.83 9.06 4.27
C ARG A 282 -3.40 8.14 5.35
N LYS A 283 -2.66 7.09 5.73
CA LYS A 283 -3.06 6.16 6.80
C LYS A 283 -3.23 6.88 8.13
N GLU A 284 -2.27 7.71 8.53
CA GLU A 284 -2.36 8.52 9.76
C GLU A 284 -3.60 9.43 9.78
N LYS A 285 -3.96 10.03 8.64
CA LYS A 285 -5.18 10.84 8.51
C LYS A 285 -6.47 10.01 8.59
N GLU A 286 -6.47 8.79 8.05
CA GLU A 286 -7.61 7.87 8.13
C GLU A 286 -7.82 7.39 9.57
N GLU A 287 -6.73 7.00 10.25
CA GLU A 287 -6.73 6.62 11.66
C GLU A 287 -7.24 7.76 12.55
N GLN A 288 -6.76 8.99 12.34
CA GLN A 288 -7.23 10.14 13.12
C GLN A 288 -8.73 10.41 12.91
N LYS A 289 -9.21 10.34 11.66
CA LYS A 289 -10.64 10.53 11.37
C LYS A 289 -11.51 9.48 12.05
N GLU A 290 -11.04 8.24 12.11
CA GLU A 290 -11.76 7.17 12.77
C GLU A 290 -11.80 7.38 14.29
N GLN A 291 -10.67 7.79 14.89
CA GLN A 291 -10.64 8.16 16.31
C GLN A 291 -11.59 9.34 16.62
N ASP A 292 -11.64 10.36 15.77
CA ASP A 292 -12.54 11.49 15.93
C ASP A 292 -14.01 11.07 15.80
N ARG A 293 -14.33 10.17 14.86
CA ARG A 293 -15.67 9.58 14.69
C ARG A 293 -16.10 8.84 15.95
N ILE A 294 -15.27 7.92 16.46
CA ILE A 294 -15.55 7.16 17.68
C ILE A 294 -15.75 8.12 18.85
N ALA A 295 -14.86 9.10 19.02
CA ALA A 295 -14.96 10.06 20.11
C ALA A 295 -16.28 10.84 20.09
N TYR A 296 -16.71 11.28 18.91
CA TYR A 296 -17.98 11.97 18.73
C TYR A 296 -19.18 11.06 19.03
N GLU A 297 -19.20 9.84 18.50
CA GLU A 297 -20.28 8.87 18.73
C GLU A 297 -20.43 8.51 20.20
N ILE A 298 -19.32 8.26 20.90
CA ILE A 298 -19.32 7.95 22.33
C ILE A 298 -19.75 9.16 23.17
N HIS A 299 -19.32 10.38 22.81
CA HIS A 299 -19.78 11.59 23.49
C HIS A 299 -21.30 11.73 23.41
N ASN A 300 -21.87 11.58 22.21
CA ASN A 300 -23.31 11.63 21.99
C ASN A 300 -24.05 10.51 22.73
N PHE A 301 -23.47 9.31 22.78
CA PHE A 301 -24.05 8.18 23.50
C PHE A 301 -24.14 8.43 25.01
N ILE A 302 -23.07 8.93 25.62
CA ILE A 302 -23.04 9.28 27.05
C ILE A 302 -24.06 10.38 27.35
N GLN A 303 -24.14 11.41 26.50
CA GLN A 303 -25.14 12.47 26.64
C GLN A 303 -26.57 11.90 26.52
N ALA A 304 -26.80 10.98 25.59
CA ALA A 304 -28.10 10.33 25.42
C ALA A 304 -28.49 9.48 26.63
N ILE A 305 -27.55 8.81 27.30
CA ILE A 305 -27.81 8.13 28.58
C ILE A 305 -28.29 9.13 29.64
N GLY A 306 -27.61 10.27 29.78
CA GLY A 306 -28.00 11.33 30.72
C GLY A 306 -29.40 11.86 30.43
N ASN A 307 -29.65 12.24 29.19
CA ASN A 307 -30.95 12.77 28.75
C ASN A 307 -32.09 11.75 28.93
N GLU A 308 -31.83 10.46 28.71
CA GLU A 308 -32.83 9.40 28.90
C GLU A 308 -33.17 9.22 30.39
N LYS A 309 -32.17 9.31 31.26
CA LYS A 309 -32.33 9.22 32.72
C LYS A 309 -33.20 10.34 33.29
N GLU A 310 -33.17 11.54 32.69
CA GLU A 310 -33.94 12.70 33.15
C GLU A 310 -35.42 12.66 32.72
N LYS A 311 -35.82 11.74 31.85
CA LYS A 311 -37.21 11.62 31.42
C LYS A 311 -38.10 11.11 32.55
N TYR A 312 -39.36 11.53 32.52
CA TYR A 312 -40.39 11.02 33.43
C TYR A 312 -40.58 9.49 33.34
N LYS A 313 -40.44 8.92 32.14
CA LYS A 313 -40.45 7.47 31.89
C LYS A 313 -39.23 7.08 31.06
N PRO A 314 -38.08 6.80 31.70
CA PRO A 314 -36.86 6.41 30.99
C PRO A 314 -37.05 5.11 30.23
N ASN A 315 -36.52 5.03 29.00
CA ASN A 315 -36.49 3.80 28.23
C ASN A 315 -35.15 3.60 27.52
N PHE A 316 -34.32 2.74 28.10
CA PHE A 316 -32.97 2.48 27.61
C PHE A 316 -32.88 1.45 26.49
N ASN A 317 -33.99 0.89 25.99
CA ASN A 317 -33.95 -0.17 24.97
C ASN A 317 -33.21 0.26 23.69
N ARG A 318 -33.40 1.52 23.26
CA ARG A 318 -32.70 2.06 22.09
C ARG A 318 -31.20 2.18 22.34
N LEU A 319 -30.81 2.65 23.52
CA LEU A 319 -29.40 2.80 23.92
C LEU A 319 -28.73 1.43 24.06
N LYS A 320 -29.43 0.44 24.62
CA LYS A 320 -28.95 -0.93 24.72
C LYS A 320 -28.71 -1.55 23.34
N LYS A 321 -29.65 -1.38 22.39
CA LYS A 321 -29.46 -1.83 21.01
C LYS A 321 -28.28 -1.13 20.34
N LYS A 322 -28.07 0.17 20.60
CA LYS A 322 -26.93 0.92 20.06
C LYS A 322 -25.62 0.39 20.61
N LEU A 323 -25.53 0.17 21.92
CA LEU A 323 -24.34 -0.37 22.58
C LEU A 323 -23.99 -1.77 22.07
N ASN A 324 -24.97 -2.65 21.90
CA ASN A 324 -24.75 -4.00 21.37
C ASN A 324 -24.19 -4.02 19.94
N ASN A 325 -24.25 -2.90 19.22
CA ASN A 325 -23.72 -2.77 17.86
C ASN A 325 -22.34 -2.10 17.84
N TYR A 326 -21.78 -1.73 19.00
CA TYR A 326 -20.47 -1.12 19.06
C TYR A 326 -19.37 -2.15 18.82
N GLU A 327 -18.35 -1.70 18.11
CA GLU A 327 -17.12 -2.46 17.90
C GLU A 327 -16.20 -2.35 19.12
N GLU A 328 -15.18 -3.20 19.18
CA GLU A 328 -14.23 -3.28 20.30
C GLU A 328 -13.61 -1.91 20.64
N ALA A 329 -13.14 -1.17 19.63
CA ALA A 329 -12.57 0.17 19.82
C ALA A 329 -13.56 1.20 20.40
N GLU A 330 -14.85 1.08 20.05
CA GLU A 330 -15.91 1.95 20.59
C GLU A 330 -16.21 1.60 22.05
N ILE A 331 -16.24 0.31 22.39
CA ILE A 331 -16.43 -0.18 23.76
C ILE A 331 -15.25 0.22 24.65
N GLU A 332 -14.02 0.03 24.19
CA GLU A 332 -12.81 0.45 24.91
C GLU A 332 -12.83 1.95 25.19
N PHE A 333 -13.11 2.77 24.17
CA PHE A 333 -13.17 4.22 24.33
C PHE A 333 -14.31 4.66 25.26
N LEU A 334 -15.47 4.00 25.17
CA LEU A 334 -16.60 4.21 26.08
C LEU A 334 -16.18 3.98 27.53
N ASN A 335 -15.60 2.82 27.84
CA ASN A 335 -15.18 2.49 29.21
C ASN A 335 -14.06 3.40 29.71
N GLN A 336 -13.12 3.78 28.84
CA GLN A 336 -12.09 4.77 29.15
C GLN A 336 -12.66 6.16 29.50
N LYS A 337 -13.79 6.55 28.89
CA LYS A 337 -14.48 7.82 29.23
C LYS A 337 -15.33 7.71 30.48
N LEU A 338 -16.01 6.57 30.68
CA LEU A 338 -16.89 6.35 31.80
C LEU A 338 -16.13 6.20 33.12
N LYS A 339 -15.08 5.36 33.16
CA LYS A 339 -14.25 5.09 34.36
C LYS A 339 -15.08 4.87 35.61
N LEU A 340 -16.13 4.05 35.52
CA LEU A 340 -17.16 3.93 36.56
C LEU A 340 -16.58 3.45 37.89
N ASP A 341 -15.67 2.47 37.84
CA ASP A 341 -15.06 1.87 39.02
C ASP A 341 -14.05 2.80 39.70
N GLU A 342 -13.23 3.53 38.94
CA GLU A 342 -12.31 4.55 39.48
C GLU A 342 -13.10 5.67 40.19
N ARG A 343 -14.26 6.01 39.63
CA ARG A 343 -15.15 7.07 40.14
C ARG A 343 -16.13 6.57 41.20
N GLY A 344 -16.11 5.28 41.57
CA GLY A 344 -17.00 4.67 42.56
C GLY A 344 -18.49 4.86 42.24
N LYS A 345 -18.85 4.98 40.95
CA LYS A 345 -20.19 5.40 40.52
C LYS A 345 -21.28 4.42 40.96
N LEU A 346 -20.98 3.13 40.97
CA LEU A 346 -21.95 2.10 41.36
C LEU A 346 -22.47 2.30 42.79
N PHE A 347 -21.58 2.58 43.74
CA PHE A 347 -21.95 2.83 45.14
C PHE A 347 -22.83 4.06 45.25
N ILE A 348 -22.44 5.15 44.57
CA ILE A 348 -23.19 6.42 44.57
C ILE A 348 -24.60 6.22 44.00
N TRP A 349 -24.73 5.42 42.93
CA TRP A 349 -26.03 5.13 42.35
C TRP A 349 -26.90 4.34 43.32
N PHE A 350 -26.42 3.22 43.89
CA PHE A 350 -27.22 2.47 44.86
C PHE A 350 -27.54 3.22 46.14
N GLU A 351 -26.66 4.11 46.61
CA GLU A 351 -26.89 4.96 47.79
C GLU A 351 -27.99 6.00 47.55
N LYS A 352 -28.02 6.62 46.36
CA LYS A 352 -28.89 7.77 46.08
C LYS A 352 -30.12 7.46 45.23
N SER A 353 -30.22 6.26 44.68
CA SER A 353 -31.30 5.90 43.77
C SER A 353 -32.65 5.83 44.47
N SER A 354 -33.68 6.30 43.76
CA SER A 354 -35.08 6.07 44.09
C SER A 354 -35.76 5.20 43.02
N GLU A 355 -37.08 5.01 43.11
CA GLU A 355 -37.85 4.24 42.13
C GLU A 355 -37.65 4.72 40.69
N SER A 356 -37.49 6.03 40.47
CA SER A 356 -37.27 6.60 39.12
C SER A 356 -35.96 6.17 38.47
N ASP A 357 -34.98 5.69 39.25
CA ASP A 357 -33.67 5.26 38.73
C ASP A 357 -33.63 3.77 38.37
N TYR A 358 -34.70 3.01 38.58
CA TYR A 358 -34.67 1.56 38.43
C TYR A 358 -34.32 1.11 37.01
N ASP A 359 -34.88 1.77 36.00
CA ASP A 359 -34.59 1.43 34.60
C ASP A 359 -33.17 1.80 34.20
N PHE A 360 -32.61 2.87 34.78
CA PHE A 360 -31.21 3.23 34.63
C PHE A 360 -30.29 2.18 35.26
N LEU A 361 -30.54 1.78 36.51
CA LEU A 361 -29.77 0.74 37.18
C LEU A 361 -29.83 -0.61 36.43
N ARG A 362 -31.01 -1.00 35.94
CA ARG A 362 -31.18 -2.20 35.11
C ARG A 362 -30.42 -2.10 33.79
N PHE A 363 -30.43 -0.94 33.14
CA PHE A 363 -29.65 -0.71 31.94
C PHE A 363 -28.16 -0.86 32.22
N ILE A 364 -27.64 -0.14 33.21
CA ILE A 364 -26.21 -0.16 33.56
C ILE A 364 -25.77 -1.58 33.93
N LEU A 365 -26.52 -2.29 34.79
CA LEU A 365 -26.19 -3.64 35.25
C LEU A 365 -26.46 -4.74 34.21
N GLY A 366 -27.34 -4.46 33.25
CA GLY A 366 -27.70 -5.39 32.18
C GLY A 366 -26.88 -5.25 30.90
N SER A 367 -25.96 -4.28 30.84
CA SER A 367 -25.14 -3.96 29.67
C SER A 367 -23.69 -4.36 29.89
N TYR A 368 -23.33 -5.60 29.54
CA TYR A 368 -22.04 -6.20 29.92
C TYR A 368 -20.82 -5.55 29.23
N ASP A 369 -21.04 -4.81 28.15
CA ASP A 369 -19.99 -4.01 27.48
C ASP A 369 -19.61 -2.75 28.29
N ILE A 370 -20.37 -2.42 29.34
CA ILE A 370 -19.98 -1.38 30.30
C ILE A 370 -19.18 -2.05 31.43
N ASP A 371 -17.91 -1.71 31.50
CA ASP A 371 -16.99 -2.21 32.52
C ASP A 371 -17.45 -1.78 33.91
N LEU A 372 -17.66 -2.78 34.75
CA LEU A 372 -18.15 -2.60 36.11
C LEU A 372 -17.72 -3.77 37.02
N ASP A 373 -16.78 -3.52 37.92
CA ASP A 373 -16.41 -4.45 38.97
C ASP A 373 -17.40 -4.35 40.14
N VAL A 374 -18.33 -5.30 40.18
CA VAL A 374 -19.35 -5.41 41.23
C VAL A 374 -18.81 -5.89 42.58
N ASN A 375 -17.58 -6.40 42.65
CA ASN A 375 -16.94 -6.88 43.88
C ASN A 375 -16.05 -5.83 44.56
N LYS A 376 -15.87 -4.67 43.92
CA LYS A 376 -15.07 -3.58 44.48
C LYS A 376 -15.65 -3.11 45.81
N THR A 377 -14.77 -2.64 46.68
CA THR A 377 -15.14 -1.95 47.92
C THR A 377 -14.77 -0.48 47.85
N ASN A 378 -15.54 0.35 48.55
CA ASN A 378 -15.20 1.76 48.73
C ASN A 378 -14.05 1.92 49.76
N LYS A 379 -13.63 3.17 50.02
CA LYS A 379 -12.58 3.48 51.02
C LYS A 379 -12.91 3.03 52.44
N SER A 380 -14.19 2.84 52.76
CA SER A 380 -14.68 2.37 54.06
C SER A 380 -14.85 0.85 54.12
N GLY A 381 -14.42 0.11 53.08
CA GLY A 381 -14.55 -1.35 53.00
C GLY A 381 -15.95 -1.86 52.65
N GLN A 382 -16.91 -0.98 52.35
CA GLN A 382 -18.28 -1.35 51.99
C GLN A 382 -18.38 -1.69 50.50
N ASN A 383 -19.07 -2.78 50.19
CA ASN A 383 -19.35 -3.22 48.82
C ASN A 383 -20.73 -2.72 48.35
N VAL A 384 -21.11 -3.09 47.13
CA VAL A 384 -22.41 -2.72 46.55
C VAL A 384 -23.61 -3.31 47.31
N PHE A 385 -23.44 -4.47 47.96
CA PHE A 385 -24.50 -5.12 48.72
C PHE A 385 -24.93 -4.26 49.92
N TYR A 386 -23.97 -3.71 50.65
CA TYR A 386 -24.24 -2.76 51.74
C TYR A 386 -25.15 -1.61 51.30
N TYR A 387 -24.82 -0.97 50.18
CA TYR A 387 -25.59 0.17 49.67
C TYR A 387 -26.98 -0.24 49.16
N LEU A 388 -27.08 -1.40 48.51
CA LEU A 388 -28.37 -1.92 48.07
C LEU A 388 -29.32 -2.19 49.24
N PHE A 389 -28.82 -2.82 50.31
CA PHE A 389 -29.65 -3.24 51.44
C PHE A 389 -29.95 -2.13 52.46
N ASN A 390 -29.11 -1.09 52.52
CA ASN A 390 -29.34 0.09 53.36
C ASN A 390 -30.11 1.23 52.67
N ASN A 391 -30.52 1.05 51.42
CA ASN A 391 -31.40 2.00 50.74
C ASN A 391 -32.86 1.51 50.78
N ASP A 392 -33.69 2.22 51.55
CA ASP A 392 -35.11 1.89 51.72
C ASP A 392 -35.96 2.21 50.48
N GLU A 393 -35.55 3.16 49.64
CA GLU A 393 -36.21 3.52 48.38
C GLU A 393 -36.07 2.42 47.31
N ILE A 394 -35.15 1.47 47.53
CA ILE A 394 -34.98 0.29 46.67
C ILE A 394 -35.79 -0.87 47.24
N TYR A 395 -37.07 -1.03 46.86
CA TYR A 395 -37.89 -2.16 47.32
C TYR A 395 -37.62 -3.46 46.53
N GLN A 396 -37.20 -3.38 45.26
CA GLN A 396 -36.93 -4.55 44.41
C GLN A 396 -35.49 -5.08 44.55
N LYS A 397 -34.99 -5.20 45.79
CA LYS A 397 -33.57 -5.51 46.08
C LYS A 397 -33.08 -6.79 45.37
N GLU A 398 -33.85 -7.88 45.45
CA GLU A 398 -33.49 -9.16 44.82
C GLU A 398 -33.34 -9.06 43.29
N LYS A 399 -34.10 -8.18 42.61
CA LYS A 399 -33.96 -8.02 41.15
C LYS A 399 -32.62 -7.41 40.75
N PHE A 400 -32.14 -6.43 41.52
CA PHE A 400 -30.82 -5.85 41.29
C PHE A 400 -29.71 -6.80 41.70
N LEU A 401 -29.90 -7.51 42.81
CA LEU A 401 -28.94 -8.51 43.27
C LEU A 401 -28.77 -9.65 42.26
N LYS A 402 -29.84 -10.09 41.61
CA LYS A 402 -29.78 -11.04 40.50
C LYS A 402 -28.87 -10.54 39.37
N LEU A 403 -28.99 -9.27 38.98
CA LEU A 403 -28.12 -8.67 37.95
C LEU A 403 -26.66 -8.57 38.42
N LEU A 404 -26.43 -8.25 39.70
CA LEU A 404 -25.10 -8.24 40.30
C LEU A 404 -24.45 -9.63 40.27
N PHE A 405 -25.18 -10.69 40.63
CA PHE A 405 -24.67 -12.07 40.54
C PHE A 405 -24.39 -12.50 39.10
N ARG A 406 -25.21 -12.08 38.12
CA ARG A 406 -24.89 -12.30 36.70
C ARG A 406 -23.59 -11.62 36.27
N ARG A 407 -23.20 -10.53 36.95
CA ARG A 407 -21.89 -9.87 36.80
C ARG A 407 -20.76 -10.51 37.61
N GLY A 408 -21.06 -11.53 38.41
CA GLY A 408 -20.07 -12.23 39.21
C GLY A 408 -19.87 -11.65 40.60
N PHE A 409 -20.88 -10.95 41.15
CA PHE A 409 -20.87 -10.55 42.56
C PHE A 409 -20.65 -11.77 43.47
N LYS A 410 -19.85 -11.57 44.52
CA LYS A 410 -19.54 -12.57 45.54
C LYS A 410 -20.12 -12.13 46.88
N PHE A 411 -21.03 -12.94 47.39
CA PHE A 411 -21.63 -12.79 48.71
C PHE A 411 -20.67 -13.27 49.78
N GLU A 412 -20.30 -12.37 50.70
CA GLU A 412 -19.29 -12.62 51.73
C GLU A 412 -19.89 -12.71 53.14
N LYS A 413 -19.10 -13.19 54.10
CA LYS A 413 -19.51 -13.27 55.52
C LYS A 413 -19.99 -11.94 56.11
N LYS A 414 -19.45 -10.81 55.63
CA LYS A 414 -19.89 -9.47 56.08
C LYS A 414 -21.30 -9.13 55.60
N ASP A 415 -21.69 -9.63 54.42
CA ASP A 415 -23.00 -9.39 53.82
C ASP A 415 -24.10 -10.16 54.56
N HIS A 416 -23.76 -11.31 55.14
CA HIS A 416 -24.65 -12.11 56.00
C HIS A 416 -25.22 -11.29 57.16
N SER A 417 -24.39 -10.50 57.85
CA SER A 417 -24.83 -9.66 58.97
C SER A 417 -25.85 -8.62 58.51
N ILE A 418 -25.60 -7.97 57.38
CA ILE A 418 -26.49 -6.97 56.78
C ILE A 418 -27.84 -7.62 56.42
N LEU A 419 -27.80 -8.80 55.79
CA LEU A 419 -28.99 -9.54 55.41
C LEU A 419 -29.81 -9.98 56.63
N LYS A 420 -29.14 -10.39 57.71
CA LYS A 420 -29.76 -10.80 58.97
C LYS A 420 -30.51 -9.64 59.62
N ASP A 421 -29.89 -8.46 59.66
CA ASP A 421 -30.50 -7.25 60.21
C ASP A 421 -31.69 -6.79 59.36
N TYR A 422 -31.58 -6.87 58.03
CA TYR A 422 -32.67 -6.55 57.10
C TYR A 422 -33.90 -7.45 57.31
N PHE A 423 -33.70 -8.75 57.55
CA PHE A 423 -34.77 -9.71 57.79
C PHE A 423 -35.00 -10.04 59.28
N LYS A 424 -34.66 -9.12 60.20
CA LYS A 424 -34.82 -9.33 61.65
C LYS A 424 -36.24 -9.78 62.07
N ASP A 425 -37.26 -9.34 61.33
CA ASP A 425 -38.67 -9.64 61.59
C ASP A 425 -39.18 -10.87 60.81
N SER A 426 -38.35 -11.48 59.95
CA SER A 426 -38.72 -12.66 59.14
C SER A 426 -37.57 -13.64 58.98
N TYR A 427 -37.41 -14.53 59.97
CA TYR A 427 -36.39 -15.58 59.97
C TYR A 427 -36.48 -16.53 58.76
N ASP A 428 -37.69 -16.79 58.25
CA ASP A 428 -37.91 -17.63 57.06
C ASP A 428 -37.28 -17.03 55.80
N ASN A 429 -37.53 -15.74 55.58
CA ASN A 429 -36.99 -14.99 54.45
C ASN A 429 -35.47 -14.85 54.57
N PHE A 430 -34.97 -14.59 55.78
CA PHE A 430 -33.53 -14.59 56.03
C PHE A 430 -32.87 -15.90 55.61
N GLN A 431 -33.36 -17.04 56.10
CA GLN A 431 -32.79 -18.35 55.82
C GLN A 431 -32.84 -18.69 54.33
N ARG A 432 -33.96 -18.38 53.65
CA ARG A 432 -34.10 -18.59 52.20
C ARG A 432 -33.11 -17.73 51.42
N SER A 433 -33.12 -16.42 51.62
CA SER A 433 -32.27 -15.50 50.86
C SER A 433 -30.79 -15.76 51.15
N ASN A 434 -30.42 -16.07 52.39
CA ASN A 434 -29.03 -16.42 52.74
C ASN A 434 -28.54 -17.64 51.97
N LEU A 435 -29.33 -18.72 51.98
CA LEU A 435 -29.01 -19.94 51.23
C LEU A 435 -28.85 -19.63 49.74
N VAL A 436 -29.81 -18.93 49.14
CA VAL A 436 -29.79 -18.62 47.71
C VAL A 436 -28.56 -17.79 47.33
N PHE A 437 -28.17 -16.82 48.16
CA PHE A 437 -27.01 -15.97 47.88
C PHE A 437 -25.68 -16.71 48.09
N GLU A 438 -25.61 -17.64 49.05
CA GLU A 438 -24.47 -18.55 49.21
C GLU A 438 -24.33 -19.48 48.00
N LEU A 439 -25.42 -20.09 47.53
CA LEU A 439 -25.41 -20.93 46.33
C LEU A 439 -25.01 -20.11 45.08
N ALA A 440 -25.50 -18.87 44.96
CA ALA A 440 -25.21 -17.99 43.82
C ALA A 440 -23.71 -17.74 43.62
N ASN A 441 -22.88 -17.80 44.67
CA ASN A 441 -21.42 -17.67 44.55
C ASN A 441 -20.79 -18.73 43.64
N ASN A 442 -21.38 -19.92 43.59
CA ASN A 442 -20.86 -21.07 42.86
C ASN A 442 -21.71 -21.41 41.62
N THR A 443 -22.78 -20.65 41.36
CA THR A 443 -23.69 -20.88 40.23
C THR A 443 -23.19 -20.16 38.97
N PRO A 444 -23.12 -20.85 37.81
CA PRO A 444 -22.81 -20.24 36.53
C PRO A 444 -23.77 -19.10 36.17
N LYS A 445 -23.26 -18.05 35.52
CA LYS A 445 -24.03 -16.83 35.20
C LYS A 445 -25.34 -17.09 34.46
N TRP A 446 -25.40 -18.12 33.62
CA TRP A 446 -26.58 -18.49 32.83
C TRP A 446 -27.67 -19.20 33.65
N LEU A 447 -27.34 -19.77 34.82
CA LEU A 447 -28.27 -20.42 35.75
C LEU A 447 -28.78 -19.47 36.85
N ILE A 448 -28.22 -18.26 36.97
CA ILE A 448 -28.60 -17.29 38.00
C ILE A 448 -30.07 -16.90 37.89
N ASP A 449 -30.64 -16.81 36.68
CA ASP A 449 -32.06 -16.50 36.54
C ASP A 449 -32.94 -17.59 37.15
N THR A 450 -32.66 -18.86 36.85
CA THR A 450 -33.35 -20.03 37.41
C THR A 450 -33.20 -20.11 38.93
N LEU A 451 -31.99 -19.87 39.44
CA LEU A 451 -31.72 -19.86 40.89
C LEU A 451 -32.57 -18.84 41.64
N PHE A 452 -32.79 -17.66 41.03
CA PHE A 452 -33.57 -16.59 41.64
C PHE A 452 -35.08 -16.74 41.45
N GLU A 453 -35.57 -17.75 40.72
CA GLU A 453 -37.00 -18.02 40.64
C GLU A 453 -37.56 -18.48 41.98
N TYR A 454 -38.71 -17.92 42.38
CA TYR A 454 -39.30 -18.22 43.68
C TYR A 454 -39.51 -19.72 43.94
N LYS A 455 -40.00 -20.47 42.93
CA LYS A 455 -40.19 -21.92 43.06
C LYS A 455 -38.86 -22.63 43.27
N SER A 456 -37.84 -22.34 42.47
CA SER A 456 -36.48 -22.88 42.62
C SER A 456 -35.92 -22.62 44.00
N GLN A 457 -35.98 -21.37 44.50
CA GLN A 457 -35.49 -21.03 45.84
C GLN A 457 -36.17 -21.87 46.93
N ARG A 458 -37.49 -22.08 46.83
CA ARG A 458 -38.24 -22.87 47.81
C ARG A 458 -37.92 -24.35 47.73
N VAL A 459 -37.75 -24.90 46.53
CA VAL A 459 -37.34 -26.30 46.33
C VAL A 459 -35.94 -26.54 46.87
N LEU A 460 -35.00 -25.62 46.60
CA LEU A 460 -33.65 -25.67 47.16
C LEU A 460 -33.64 -25.66 48.69
N CYS A 461 -34.49 -24.83 49.33
CA CYS A 461 -34.66 -24.90 50.78
C CYS A 461 -35.13 -26.29 51.26
N VAL A 462 -36.00 -27.00 50.50
CA VAL A 462 -36.43 -28.36 50.86
C VAL A 462 -35.29 -29.36 50.69
N ILE A 463 -34.54 -29.28 49.58
CA ILE A 463 -33.37 -30.13 49.32
C ILE A 463 -32.32 -29.95 50.42
N GLU A 464 -31.93 -28.71 50.70
CA GLU A 464 -30.99 -28.38 51.77
C GLU A 464 -31.50 -28.78 53.14
N SER A 465 -32.82 -28.72 53.35
CA SER A 465 -33.37 -29.25 54.59
C SER A 465 -33.06 -30.74 54.74
N CYS A 466 -33.27 -31.53 53.68
CA CYS A 466 -32.98 -32.96 53.67
C CYS A 466 -31.50 -33.26 53.89
N LEU A 467 -30.62 -32.57 53.15
CA LEU A 467 -29.17 -32.75 53.23
C LEU A 467 -28.62 -32.43 54.63
N ASN A 468 -29.13 -31.36 55.25
CA ASN A 468 -28.67 -30.93 56.58
C ASN A 468 -29.45 -31.55 57.75
N LYS A 469 -30.43 -32.43 57.47
CA LYS A 469 -31.37 -33.00 58.45
C LYS A 469 -31.99 -31.96 59.38
N LYS A 470 -32.25 -30.75 58.87
CA LYS A 470 -32.82 -29.62 59.59
C LYS A 470 -33.68 -28.81 58.65
N ILE A 471 -34.91 -28.46 59.04
CA ILE A 471 -35.77 -27.61 58.21
C ILE A 471 -35.18 -26.19 58.11
N VAL A 472 -34.81 -25.79 56.89
CA VAL A 472 -34.23 -24.48 56.54
C VAL A 472 -35.21 -23.69 55.67
N GLY A 473 -35.39 -22.40 55.96
CA GLY A 473 -36.22 -21.53 55.12
C GLY A 473 -37.72 -21.84 55.11
N PHE A 474 -38.20 -22.59 56.12
CA PHE A 474 -39.63 -22.84 56.36
C PHE A 474 -40.00 -22.67 57.85
N LYS A 475 -41.05 -21.90 58.14
CA LYS A 475 -41.75 -21.88 59.45
C LYS A 475 -42.70 -23.07 59.60
N ILE A 476 -42.28 -24.26 59.17
CA ILE A 476 -43.06 -25.50 59.24
C ILE A 476 -42.51 -26.39 60.36
N LYS A 477 -43.40 -26.90 61.22
CA LYS A 477 -43.03 -27.85 62.27
C LYS A 477 -43.24 -29.28 61.77
N GLY A 478 -42.13 -30.01 61.63
CA GLY A 478 -42.12 -31.43 61.32
C GLY A 478 -42.04 -31.74 59.83
N TRP A 479 -41.30 -32.80 59.52
CA TRP A 479 -40.97 -33.24 58.17
C TRP A 479 -42.18 -33.62 57.32
N ILE A 480 -43.15 -34.35 57.89
CA ILE A 480 -44.38 -34.75 57.19
C ILE A 480 -45.15 -33.53 56.68
N ALA A 481 -45.21 -32.44 57.47
CA ALA A 481 -45.85 -31.20 57.05
C ALA A 481 -45.09 -30.51 55.92
N LEU A 482 -43.75 -30.51 55.97
CA LEU A 482 -42.89 -29.94 54.92
C LEU A 482 -43.05 -30.69 53.59
N PHE A 483 -43.00 -32.02 53.61
CA PHE A 483 -43.13 -32.81 52.37
C PHE A 483 -44.55 -32.78 51.81
N ASN A 484 -45.58 -32.77 52.67
CA ASN A 484 -46.95 -32.55 52.24
C ASN A 484 -47.16 -31.18 51.59
N TYR A 485 -46.42 -30.16 52.03
CA TYR A 485 -46.39 -28.84 51.43
C TYR A 485 -45.62 -28.87 50.09
N ALA A 486 -44.46 -29.54 50.05
CA ALA A 486 -43.63 -29.65 48.85
C ALA A 486 -44.33 -30.39 47.70
N ILE A 487 -44.91 -31.57 47.93
CA ILE A 487 -45.67 -32.33 46.92
C ILE A 487 -46.82 -31.49 46.35
N HIS A 488 -47.48 -30.70 47.21
CA HIS A 488 -48.63 -29.91 46.79
C HIS A 488 -48.25 -28.66 45.97
N ASN A 489 -47.18 -27.96 46.35
CA ASN A 489 -46.85 -26.65 45.76
C ASN A 489 -45.73 -26.72 44.71
N PHE A 490 -44.94 -27.79 44.70
CA PHE A 490 -43.77 -27.98 43.85
C PHE A 490 -43.74 -29.41 43.28
N SER A 491 -44.91 -29.95 42.91
CA SER A 491 -45.04 -31.30 42.36
C SER A 491 -44.07 -31.55 41.22
N GLU A 492 -43.95 -30.61 40.29
CA GLU A 492 -43.07 -30.69 39.12
C GLU A 492 -41.58 -30.77 39.46
N TYR A 493 -41.19 -30.48 40.71
CA TYR A 493 -39.82 -30.60 41.22
C TYR A 493 -39.62 -31.79 42.17
N TRP A 494 -40.65 -32.63 42.35
CA TRP A 494 -40.65 -33.66 43.38
C TRP A 494 -39.54 -34.70 43.18
N GLU A 495 -39.20 -35.04 41.93
CA GLU A 495 -38.11 -35.99 41.63
C GLU A 495 -36.77 -35.58 42.26
N TYR A 496 -36.46 -34.27 42.29
CA TYR A 496 -35.22 -33.73 42.87
C TYR A 496 -35.25 -33.81 44.40
N ILE A 497 -36.41 -33.52 44.99
CA ILE A 497 -36.64 -33.63 46.43
C ILE A 497 -36.56 -35.10 46.87
N GLU A 498 -37.12 -36.01 46.08
CA GLU A 498 -37.09 -37.44 46.36
C GLU A 498 -35.66 -38.00 46.33
N LYS A 499 -34.83 -37.56 45.37
CA LYS A 499 -33.40 -37.89 45.33
C LYS A 499 -32.67 -37.46 46.61
N ALA A 500 -32.90 -36.24 47.07
CA ALA A 500 -32.32 -35.72 48.33
C ALA A 500 -32.83 -36.46 49.59
N LEU A 501 -34.09 -36.89 49.58
CA LEU A 501 -34.70 -37.69 50.64
C LEU A 501 -34.08 -39.09 50.75
N LYS A 502 -33.90 -39.74 49.60
CA LYS A 502 -33.33 -41.09 49.49
C LYS A 502 -31.85 -41.13 49.89
N SER A 503 -31.06 -40.13 49.48
CA SER A 503 -29.62 -40.06 49.81
C SER A 503 -29.33 -39.94 51.31
N ASN A 504 -30.29 -39.49 52.12
CA ASN A 504 -30.10 -39.24 53.55
C ASN A 504 -30.78 -40.27 54.47
N ASN A 505 -31.34 -41.36 53.93
CA ASN A 505 -32.20 -42.32 54.62
C ASN A 505 -33.45 -41.69 55.29
N LEU A 506 -33.75 -40.42 54.99
CA LEU A 506 -34.92 -39.72 55.53
C LEU A 506 -36.21 -40.31 54.97
N PHE A 507 -36.18 -40.88 53.76
CA PHE A 507 -37.36 -41.46 53.13
C PHE A 507 -37.99 -42.55 54.02
N ASP A 508 -37.21 -43.53 54.48
CA ASP A 508 -37.70 -44.62 55.32
C ASP A 508 -38.15 -44.14 56.70
N GLU A 509 -37.42 -43.18 57.28
CA GLU A 509 -37.81 -42.52 58.54
C GLU A 509 -39.18 -41.83 58.40
N MET A 510 -39.44 -41.18 57.25
CA MET A 510 -40.73 -40.52 57.00
C MET A 510 -41.87 -41.51 56.81
N ILE A 511 -41.63 -42.63 56.13
CA ILE A 511 -42.62 -43.70 56.00
C ILE A 511 -43.00 -44.25 57.38
N ALA A 512 -42.02 -44.46 58.27
CA ALA A 512 -42.26 -44.97 59.62
C ALA A 512 -43.03 -43.98 60.52
N ILE A 513 -42.81 -42.68 60.36
CA ILE A 513 -43.43 -41.62 61.19
C ILE A 513 -44.82 -41.19 60.67
N ASP A 514 -45.17 -41.45 59.40
CA ASP A 514 -46.48 -41.11 58.80
C ASP A 514 -47.63 -42.03 59.24
N LYS A 515 -47.90 -42.10 60.55
CA LYS A 515 -48.94 -42.95 61.15
C LYS A 515 -50.36 -42.71 60.60
N LYS A 516 -50.61 -41.51 60.06
CA LYS A 516 -51.91 -41.13 59.46
C LYS A 516 -51.96 -41.35 57.94
N GLY A 517 -50.87 -41.83 57.32
CA GLY A 517 -50.76 -42.08 55.88
C GLY A 517 -50.92 -40.84 55.00
N THR A 518 -50.76 -39.65 55.56
CA THR A 518 -51.07 -38.38 54.86
C THR A 518 -50.07 -38.07 53.75
N PHE A 519 -48.80 -38.35 54.00
CA PHE A 519 -47.72 -38.17 53.04
C PHE A 519 -47.73 -39.29 52.00
N GLN A 520 -47.87 -40.54 52.46
CA GLN A 520 -47.94 -41.71 51.58
C GLN A 520 -49.11 -41.62 50.59
N ASN A 521 -50.29 -41.16 51.03
CA ASN A 521 -51.44 -41.00 50.15
C ASN A 521 -51.24 -39.88 49.11
N LYS A 522 -50.55 -38.78 49.45
CA LYS A 522 -50.22 -37.72 48.49
C LYS A 522 -49.17 -38.17 47.48
N LEU A 523 -48.15 -38.92 47.92
CA LEU A 523 -47.13 -39.48 47.06
C LEU A 523 -47.72 -40.44 46.02
N LYS A 524 -48.64 -41.32 46.44
CA LYS A 524 -49.36 -42.23 45.50
C LYS A 524 -50.17 -41.46 44.45
N LYS A 525 -50.85 -40.38 44.85
CA LYS A 525 -51.59 -39.53 43.90
C LYS A 525 -50.67 -38.82 42.91
N HIS A 526 -49.52 -38.36 43.39
CA HIS A 526 -48.51 -37.68 42.60
C HIS A 526 -47.88 -38.61 41.54
N ASN A 527 -47.50 -39.83 41.91
CA ASN A 527 -46.91 -40.81 40.99
C ASN A 527 -47.85 -41.21 39.84
N ASN A 528 -49.16 -40.98 39.98
CA ASN A 528 -50.15 -41.24 38.94
C ASN A 528 -50.41 -40.02 38.03
N SER A 529 -49.70 -38.90 38.21
CA SER A 529 -49.84 -37.69 37.39
C SER A 529 -48.69 -37.55 36.39
N GLN A 530 -48.98 -37.20 35.13
CA GLN A 530 -47.96 -36.77 34.18
C GLN A 530 -47.57 -35.33 34.49
N LEU A 531 -46.27 -35.08 34.66
CA LEU A 531 -45.73 -33.76 34.96
C LEU A 531 -44.63 -33.41 33.95
N GLU A 532 -44.61 -32.15 33.53
CA GLU A 532 -43.54 -31.62 32.69
C GLU A 532 -42.32 -31.30 33.56
N HIS A 533 -41.15 -31.80 33.14
CA HIS A 533 -39.89 -31.55 33.83
C HIS A 533 -39.34 -30.17 33.47
N ASN A 534 -38.96 -29.38 34.48
CA ASN A 534 -38.29 -28.10 34.26
C ASN A 534 -36.81 -28.33 33.92
N ARG A 535 -36.48 -28.26 32.62
CA ARG A 535 -35.12 -28.46 32.10
C ARG A 535 -34.09 -27.51 32.71
N ASP A 536 -34.44 -26.23 32.88
CA ASP A 536 -33.50 -25.23 33.42
C ASP A 536 -33.19 -25.53 34.90
N PHE A 537 -34.19 -26.00 35.65
CA PHE A 537 -33.96 -26.42 37.04
C PHE A 537 -33.18 -27.73 37.13
N ASN A 538 -33.36 -28.67 36.21
CA ASN A 538 -32.53 -29.88 36.16
C ASN A 538 -31.04 -29.50 36.04
N ASP A 539 -30.71 -28.57 35.15
CA ASP A 539 -29.33 -28.13 34.95
C ASP A 539 -28.79 -27.42 36.20
N LEU A 540 -29.62 -26.61 36.87
CA LEU A 540 -29.28 -26.01 38.17
C LEU A 540 -29.04 -27.07 39.25
N PHE A 541 -29.91 -28.07 39.34
CA PHE A 541 -29.82 -29.15 40.32
C PHE A 541 -28.56 -29.99 40.11
N GLN A 542 -28.27 -30.39 38.87
CA GLN A 542 -27.07 -31.15 38.54
C GLN A 542 -25.78 -30.39 38.86
N HIS A 543 -25.79 -29.07 38.64
CA HIS A 543 -24.65 -28.22 38.97
C HIS A 543 -24.45 -28.08 40.49
N LEU A 544 -25.52 -27.85 41.25
CA LEU A 544 -25.44 -27.62 42.69
C LEU A 544 -25.26 -28.91 43.50
N TYR A 545 -25.83 -30.02 43.05
CA TYR A 545 -25.88 -31.30 43.76
C TYR A 545 -25.48 -32.47 42.85
N PRO A 546 -24.25 -32.47 42.31
CA PRO A 546 -23.78 -33.55 41.43
C PRO A 546 -23.83 -34.93 42.11
N GLU A 547 -23.64 -34.97 43.44
CA GLU A 547 -23.71 -36.19 44.25
C GLU A 547 -25.10 -36.84 44.30
N LEU A 548 -26.17 -36.09 44.02
CA LEU A 548 -27.54 -36.60 44.00
C LEU A 548 -27.99 -37.07 42.59
N CYS A 549 -27.12 -36.94 41.59
CA CYS A 549 -27.46 -37.24 40.19
C CYS A 549 -27.03 -38.63 39.73
N HIS A 550 -26.34 -39.40 40.59
CA HIS A 550 -25.78 -40.71 40.31
C HIS A 550 -26.49 -41.85 41.02
#